data_AF-A0A816XYR7-F1
#
_entry.id   AF-A0A816XYR7-F1
#
_cell.length_a   1.000
_cell.length_b   1.000
_cell.length_c   1.000
_cell.angle_alpha   90.00
_cell.angle_beta   90.00
_cell.angle_gamma   90.00
#
_symmetry.space_group_name_H-M   'P 1'
#
loop_
_entity.id
_entity.type
_entity.pdbx_description
1 polymer ?
#
loop_
_entity_poly.entity_id
_entity_poly.type
_entity_poly.pdbx_seq_one_letter_code
_entity_poly.pdbx_strand_id
1 'polypeptide(L)'
;MLPQEESLDILIEFLLQYGYQKVQNIPIDIIRKLALIVIKENVFVYEKKFYRQVIGGAMGSAFTLTLANIFMWKWEKQLVHRLKVSNEIYGRYLTWFIEEYTLHIMSHFRYVDDIFFTSNDSLECIDQMLDEANNFHPNIKLVRQIGRSVPFLDVLIENRKGTLTTSVYHKEAAEPYVVPFGSDHPGHVFRNTVDTAITRAVRY
;
A
#
# COMPACT_ATOMS: atom_id res chain seq x y z
N MET A 1 -8.26 -9.99 -0.35
CA MET A 1 -8.90 -8.98 -1.22
C MET A 1 -9.96 -8.21 -0.44
N LEU A 2 -10.16 -6.94 -0.77
CA LEU A 2 -11.02 -5.99 -0.04
C LEU A 2 -12.51 -6.40 -0.06
N PRO A 3 -13.15 -6.67 1.10
CA PRO A 3 -14.60 -6.85 1.16
C PRO A 3 -15.31 -5.54 0.81
N GLN A 4 -16.20 -5.56 -0.19
CA GLN A 4 -16.74 -4.35 -0.80
C GLN A 4 -17.56 -3.48 0.17
N GLU A 5 -18.55 -4.07 0.85
CA GLU A 5 -19.41 -3.32 1.79
C GLU A 5 -18.61 -2.77 2.97
N GLU A 6 -17.78 -3.61 3.59
CA GLU A 6 -16.93 -3.20 4.70
C GLU A 6 -15.98 -2.07 4.29
N SER A 7 -15.39 -2.15 3.09
CA SER A 7 -14.52 -1.07 2.59
C SER A 7 -15.27 0.25 2.46
N LEU A 8 -16.53 0.23 2.02
CA LEU A 8 -17.37 1.43 1.94
C LEU A 8 -17.71 1.97 3.33
N ASP A 9 -17.94 1.10 4.31
CA ASP A 9 -18.21 1.54 5.68
C ASP A 9 -16.95 2.16 6.31
N ILE A 10 -15.77 1.58 6.06
CA ILE A 10 -14.49 2.13 6.50
C ILE A 10 -14.20 3.48 5.81
N LEU A 11 -14.58 3.66 4.54
CA LEU A 11 -14.51 4.96 3.88
C LEU A 11 -15.32 6.03 4.62
N ILE A 12 -16.54 5.71 5.05
CA ILE A 12 -17.38 6.66 5.79
C ILE A 12 -16.81 6.93 7.18
N GLU A 13 -16.35 5.89 7.89
CA GLU A 13 -15.65 6.06 9.16
C GLU A 13 -14.43 6.98 9.03
N PHE A 14 -13.61 6.78 8.00
CA PHE A 14 -12.46 7.61 7.69
C PHE A 14 -12.87 9.07 7.49
N LEU A 15 -13.84 9.34 6.62
CA LEU A 15 -14.31 10.71 6.35
C LEU A 15 -14.84 11.39 7.62
N LEU A 16 -15.65 10.69 8.41
CA LEU A 16 -16.19 11.20 9.67
C LEU A 16 -15.09 11.48 10.70
N GLN A 17 -14.09 10.60 10.83
CA GLN A 17 -12.98 10.78 11.76
C GLN A 17 -12.19 12.06 11.46
N TYR A 18 -12.05 12.44 10.19
CA TYR A 18 -11.40 13.70 9.77
C TYR A 18 -12.36 14.89 9.65
N GLY A 19 -13.56 14.79 10.24
CA GLY A 19 -14.52 15.90 10.31
C GLY A 19 -15.26 16.19 9.00
N TYR A 20 -15.19 15.32 8.00
CA TYR A 20 -15.92 15.51 6.74
C TYR A 20 -17.37 15.05 6.87
N GLN A 21 -18.29 16.02 6.75
CA GLN A 21 -19.72 15.75 6.50
C GLN A 21 -20.06 15.80 4.99
N LYS A 22 -19.17 16.40 4.19
CA LYS A 22 -19.27 16.50 2.73
C LYS A 22 -17.88 16.63 2.10
N VAL A 23 -17.70 16.14 0.88
CA VAL A 23 -16.48 16.31 0.08
C VAL A 23 -16.84 17.03 -1.21
N GLN A 24 -16.20 18.18 -1.48
CA GLN A 24 -16.53 19.03 -2.65
C GLN A 24 -18.03 19.34 -2.77
N ASN A 25 -18.68 19.63 -1.63
CA ASN A 25 -20.13 19.84 -1.49
C ASN A 25 -21.03 18.62 -1.72
N ILE A 26 -20.47 17.42 -1.90
CA ILE A 26 -21.24 16.18 -1.99
C ILE A 26 -21.39 15.59 -0.58
N PRO A 27 -22.61 15.37 -0.08
CA PRO A 27 -22.84 14.72 1.22
C PRO A 27 -22.26 13.30 1.31
N ILE A 28 -21.81 12.89 2.50
CA ILE A 28 -21.19 11.56 2.69
C ILE A 28 -22.09 10.38 2.32
N ASP A 29 -23.42 10.50 2.48
CA ASP A 29 -24.35 9.44 2.09
C ASP A 29 -24.40 9.27 0.56
N ILE A 30 -24.28 10.39 -0.18
CA ILE A 30 -24.17 10.40 -1.64
C ILE A 30 -22.81 9.84 -2.06
N ILE A 31 -21.73 10.21 -1.37
CA ILE A 31 -20.40 9.63 -1.62
C ILE A 31 -20.43 8.12 -1.44
N ARG A 32 -21.06 7.59 -0.37
CA ARG A 32 -21.21 6.14 -0.17
C ARG A 32 -21.94 5.49 -1.35
N LYS A 33 -23.03 6.09 -1.84
CA LYS A 33 -23.80 5.59 -2.98
C LYS A 33 -22.99 5.60 -4.28
N LEU A 34 -22.24 6.68 -4.56
CA LEU A 34 -21.37 6.77 -5.73
C LEU A 34 -20.25 5.72 -5.67
N ALA A 35 -19.61 5.58 -4.50
CA ALA A 35 -18.58 4.58 -4.26
C ALA A 35 -19.11 3.14 -4.42
N LEU A 36 -20.34 2.89 -3.95
CA LEU A 36 -21.03 1.60 -4.13
C LEU A 36 -21.18 1.26 -5.61
N ILE A 37 -21.63 2.22 -6.44
CA ILE A 37 -21.77 2.01 -7.89
C ILE A 37 -20.42 1.65 -8.50
N VAL A 38 -19.36 2.41 -8.20
CA VAL A 38 -18.02 2.17 -8.78
C VAL A 38 -17.49 0.77 -8.44
N ILE A 39 -17.77 0.26 -7.24
CA ILE A 39 -17.29 -1.05 -6.80
C ILE A 39 -18.18 -2.20 -7.28
N LYS A 40 -19.51 -2.04 -7.24
CA LYS A 40 -20.48 -3.11 -7.53
C LYS A 40 -20.70 -3.30 -9.02
N GLU A 41 -20.70 -2.21 -9.79
CA GLU A 41 -20.92 -2.24 -11.24
C GLU A 41 -19.63 -2.49 -12.01
N ASN A 42 -18.74 -3.32 -11.46
CA ASN A 42 -17.52 -3.76 -12.14
C ASN A 42 -17.76 -5.10 -12.85
N VAL A 43 -18.05 -5.01 -14.16
CA VAL A 43 -18.28 -6.15 -15.05
C VAL A 43 -17.16 -6.21 -16.08
N PHE A 44 -16.62 -7.40 -16.31
CA PHE A 44 -15.60 -7.64 -17.32
C PHE A 44 -15.92 -8.90 -18.14
N VAL A 45 -15.29 -8.99 -19.32
CA VAL A 45 -15.45 -10.14 -20.22
C VAL A 45 -14.17 -10.95 -20.24
N TYR A 46 -14.29 -12.25 -20.01
CA TYR A 46 -13.20 -13.21 -20.17
C TYR A 46 -13.73 -14.44 -20.91
N GLU A 47 -13.00 -14.91 -21.92
CA GLU A 47 -13.44 -16.04 -22.77
C GLU A 47 -14.88 -15.94 -23.28
N LYS A 48 -15.29 -14.73 -23.73
CA LYS A 48 -16.65 -14.41 -24.21
C LYS A 48 -17.77 -14.59 -23.17
N LYS A 49 -17.42 -14.71 -21.89
CA LYS A 49 -18.37 -14.76 -20.77
C LYS A 49 -18.29 -13.48 -19.94
N PHE A 50 -19.43 -13.04 -19.44
CA PHE A 50 -19.53 -11.88 -18.56
C PHE A 50 -19.33 -12.30 -17.11
N TYR A 51 -18.47 -11.58 -16.39
CA TYR A 51 -18.21 -11.77 -14.98
C TYR A 51 -18.39 -10.46 -14.24
N ARG A 52 -18.94 -10.52 -13.03
CA ARG A 52 -19.01 -9.38 -12.11
C ARG A 52 -18.07 -9.63 -10.94
N GLN A 53 -17.24 -8.66 -10.61
CA GLN A 53 -16.37 -8.76 -9.45
C GLN A 53 -17.18 -8.58 -8.16
N VAL A 54 -17.17 -9.60 -7.30
CA VAL A 54 -17.94 -9.63 -6.04
C VAL A 54 -17.11 -9.27 -4.80
N ILE A 55 -15.78 -9.35 -4.90
CA ILE A 55 -14.81 -9.00 -3.85
C ILE A 55 -13.67 -8.21 -4.50
N GLY A 56 -13.20 -7.16 -3.83
CA GLY A 56 -12.24 -6.21 -4.37
C GLY A 56 -12.88 -5.18 -5.30
N GLY A 57 -12.03 -4.44 -6.01
CA GLY A 57 -12.43 -3.55 -7.10
C GLY A 57 -11.52 -3.71 -8.31
N ALA A 58 -11.84 -3.00 -9.40
CA ALA A 58 -11.10 -3.08 -10.65
C ALA A 58 -9.63 -2.66 -10.44
N MET A 59 -8.69 -3.52 -10.85
CA MET A 59 -7.29 -3.10 -10.94
C MET A 59 -7.17 -1.98 -11.99
N GLY A 60 -6.50 -0.89 -11.64
CA GLY A 60 -6.40 0.31 -12.48
C GLY A 60 -7.48 1.38 -12.22
N SER A 61 -8.51 1.08 -11.41
CA SER A 61 -9.43 2.11 -10.93
C SER A 61 -8.74 3.02 -9.92
N ALA A 62 -8.70 4.33 -10.22
CA ALA A 62 -8.19 5.34 -9.30
C ALA A 62 -8.93 5.35 -7.95
N PHE A 63 -10.21 5.01 -7.96
CA PHE A 63 -11.01 4.91 -6.75
C PHE A 63 -10.69 3.66 -5.92
N THR A 64 -10.55 2.49 -6.56
CA THR A 64 -10.21 1.24 -5.86
C THR A 64 -8.88 1.35 -5.12
N LEU A 65 -7.88 2.00 -5.73
CA LEU A 65 -6.60 2.28 -5.08
C LEU A 65 -6.77 3.13 -3.81
N THR A 66 -7.54 4.21 -3.92
CA THR A 66 -7.81 5.12 -2.79
C THR A 66 -8.51 4.37 -1.65
N LEU A 67 -9.49 3.55 -2.00
CA LEU A 67 -10.23 2.75 -1.03
C LEU A 67 -9.37 1.68 -0.36
N ALA A 68 -8.47 1.03 -1.10
CA ALA A 68 -7.51 0.08 -0.56
C ALA A 68 -6.63 0.73 0.52
N ASN A 69 -6.12 1.94 0.24
CA ASN A 69 -5.33 2.70 1.20
C ASN A 69 -6.12 3.03 2.47
N ILE A 70 -7.38 3.45 2.34
CA ILE A 70 -8.26 3.76 3.48
C ILE A 70 -8.60 2.51 4.28
N PHE A 71 -8.87 1.38 3.61
CA PHE A 71 -9.11 0.10 4.30
C PHE A 71 -7.91 -0.28 5.16
N MET A 72 -6.73 -0.23 4.55
CA MET A 72 -5.50 -0.59 5.23
C MET A 72 -5.10 0.41 6.31
N TRP A 73 -5.45 1.69 6.18
CA TRP A 73 -5.34 2.68 7.27
C TRP A 73 -6.08 2.21 8.53
N LYS A 74 -7.27 1.61 8.40
CA LYS A 74 -7.99 1.07 9.56
C LYS A 74 -7.32 -0.20 10.08
N TRP A 75 -6.99 -1.11 9.17
CA TRP A 75 -6.36 -2.40 9.50
C TRP A 75 -5.04 -2.23 10.27
N GLU A 76 -4.21 -1.26 9.88
CA GLU A 76 -2.88 -1.07 10.46
C GLU A 76 -2.86 -0.32 11.80
N LYS A 77 -3.96 0.35 12.20
CA LYS A 77 -3.98 1.18 13.43
C LYS A 77 -3.42 0.45 14.64
N GLN A 78 -3.77 -0.82 14.80
CA GLN A 78 -3.35 -1.65 15.91
C GLN A 78 -1.85 -1.96 15.87
N LEU A 79 -1.32 -2.27 14.67
CA LEU A 79 0.10 -2.55 14.45
C LEU A 79 0.94 -1.28 14.68
N VAL A 80 0.54 -0.17 14.06
CA VAL A 80 1.23 1.13 14.16
C VAL A 80 1.24 1.65 15.58
N HIS A 81 0.14 1.49 16.33
CA HIS A 81 0.09 1.92 17.73
C HIS A 81 1.15 1.21 18.58
N ARG A 82 1.35 -0.09 18.38
CA ARG A 82 2.37 -0.87 19.10
C ARG A 82 3.78 -0.38 18.76
N LEU A 83 4.09 -0.22 17.47
CA LEU A 83 5.41 0.21 16.98
C LEU A 83 5.77 1.65 17.39
N LYS A 84 4.77 2.53 17.53
CA LYS A 84 4.99 3.90 18.04
C LYS A 84 5.43 3.90 19.50
N VAL A 85 4.90 2.99 20.32
CA VAL A 85 5.27 2.89 21.74
C VAL A 85 6.71 2.42 21.92
N SER A 86 7.23 1.59 21.00
CA SER A 86 8.61 1.06 21.03
C SER A 86 9.66 1.97 20.36
N ASN A 87 9.29 3.17 19.87
CA ASN A 87 10.17 4.09 19.14
C ASN A 87 10.80 3.45 17.88
N GLU A 88 10.01 2.65 17.18
CA GLU A 88 10.42 1.87 16.02
C GLU A 88 10.05 2.58 14.70
N ILE A 89 10.86 2.40 13.66
CA ILE A 89 10.56 2.94 12.34
C ILE A 89 9.47 2.08 11.70
N TYR A 90 8.30 2.68 11.43
CA TYR A 90 7.26 2.10 10.58
C TYR A 90 7.14 2.89 9.28
N GLY A 91 7.40 2.21 8.16
CA GLY A 91 7.29 2.73 6.81
C GLY A 91 6.13 2.07 6.07
N ARG A 92 5.08 2.85 5.82
CA ARG A 92 4.05 2.53 4.84
C ARG A 92 3.65 3.81 4.12
N TYR A 93 3.45 3.74 2.82
CA TYR A 93 3.17 4.93 2.03
C TYR A 93 1.74 5.40 2.17
N LEU A 94 1.58 6.53 2.83
CA LEU A 94 0.37 7.32 2.79
C LEU A 94 0.77 8.76 2.50
N THR A 95 0.22 9.34 1.44
CA THR A 95 0.27 10.79 1.24
C THR A 95 -0.65 11.48 2.25
N TRP A 96 -0.07 12.44 2.98
CA TRP A 96 -0.67 13.41 3.91
C TRP A 96 -1.39 12.84 5.14
N PHE A 97 -0.77 12.99 6.31
CA PHE A 97 -1.33 13.67 7.49
C PHE A 97 -0.17 13.95 8.48
N ILE A 98 0.11 15.24 8.67
CA ILE A 98 1.01 15.77 9.71
C ILE A 98 0.11 16.01 10.92
N GLU A 99 0.36 15.29 12.02
CA GLU A 99 0.19 15.88 13.34
C GLU A 99 1.57 16.03 13.96
N GLU A 100 1.76 17.20 14.56
CA GLU A 100 2.97 17.70 15.19
C GLU A 100 3.54 16.70 16.20
N TYR A 101 4.88 16.59 16.24
CA TYR A 101 5.68 15.72 17.11
C TYR A 101 5.71 14.24 16.76
N THR A 102 6.33 13.88 15.63
CA THR A 102 7.37 12.83 15.58
C THR A 102 8.10 13.01 14.26
N LEU A 103 9.43 12.88 14.27
CA LEU A 103 10.30 12.90 13.10
C LEU A 103 10.08 11.62 12.27
N HIS A 104 8.87 11.44 11.74
CA HIS A 104 8.55 10.39 10.79
C HIS A 104 9.17 10.80 9.46
N ILE A 105 10.21 10.09 9.04
CA ILE A 105 10.65 10.10 7.65
C ILE A 105 9.51 9.48 6.83
N MET A 106 8.48 10.27 6.52
CA MET A 106 7.47 9.99 5.50
C MET A 106 8.12 10.19 4.13
N SER A 107 9.08 9.32 3.83
CA SER A 107 9.67 9.22 2.50
C SER A 107 8.59 8.76 1.51
N HIS A 108 8.43 9.52 0.44
CA HIS A 108 7.38 9.36 -0.55
C HIS A 108 7.61 8.11 -1.44
N PHE A 109 7.09 6.93 -1.06
CA PHE A 109 7.14 5.69 -1.86
C PHE A 109 5.78 5.03 -2.21
N ARG A 110 5.14 5.29 -3.35
CA ARG A 110 3.84 4.69 -3.75
C ARG A 110 3.73 3.16 -3.71
N TYR A 111 3.45 2.53 -2.55
CA TYR A 111 3.16 1.09 -2.49
C TYR A 111 2.08 0.78 -1.45
N VAL A 112 0.99 0.21 -1.94
CA VAL A 112 -0.31 0.04 -1.25
C VAL A 112 -0.24 -1.10 -0.23
N ASP A 113 0.35 -2.21 -0.66
CA ASP A 113 0.27 -3.51 -0.02
C ASP A 113 1.56 -3.91 0.73
N ASP A 114 2.68 -3.24 0.46
CA ASP A 114 3.99 -3.55 1.05
C ASP A 114 4.28 -2.67 2.28
N ILE A 115 4.73 -3.30 3.37
CA ILE A 115 5.05 -2.64 4.65
C ILE A 115 6.50 -2.95 5.01
N PHE A 116 7.22 -1.93 5.52
CA PHE A 116 8.55 -2.09 6.09
C PHE A 116 8.58 -1.52 7.51
N PHE A 117 9.19 -2.22 8.46
CA PHE A 117 9.47 -1.65 9.77
C PHE A 117 10.75 -2.24 10.36
N THR A 118 11.34 -1.52 11.31
CA THR A 118 12.47 -2.01 12.11
C THR A 118 12.02 -2.23 13.53
N SER A 119 12.50 -3.27 14.18
CA SER A 119 12.22 -3.51 15.60
C SER A 119 13.48 -3.87 16.39
N ASN A 120 13.52 -3.45 17.66
CA ASN A 120 14.56 -3.84 18.62
C ASN A 120 14.11 -5.01 19.51
N ASP A 121 12.88 -5.47 19.36
CA ASP A 121 12.33 -6.60 20.11
C ASP A 121 12.97 -7.92 19.68
N SER A 122 12.76 -8.96 20.49
CA SER A 122 13.18 -10.31 20.13
C SER A 122 12.40 -10.80 18.90
N LEU A 123 13.03 -11.69 18.11
CA LEU A 123 12.38 -12.31 16.95
C LEU A 123 11.04 -12.96 17.32
N GLU A 124 10.98 -13.60 18.50
CA GLU A 124 9.76 -14.24 19.02
C GLU A 124 8.63 -13.23 19.24
N CYS A 125 8.93 -12.05 19.80
CA CYS A 125 7.94 -11.00 20.01
C CYS A 125 7.43 -10.43 18.68
N ILE A 126 8.34 -10.22 17.72
CA ILE A 126 8.00 -9.77 16.37
C ILE A 126 7.10 -10.80 15.67
N ASP A 127 7.45 -12.07 15.72
CA ASP A 127 6.64 -13.14 15.11
C ASP A 127 5.26 -13.21 15.76
N GLN A 128 5.17 -13.16 17.09
CA GLN A 128 3.89 -13.13 17.80
C GLN A 128 3.03 -11.92 17.38
N MET A 129 3.62 -10.73 17.32
CA MET A 129 2.92 -9.51 16.88
C MET A 129 2.37 -9.67 15.45
N LEU A 130 3.17 -10.23 14.54
CA LEU A 130 2.75 -10.41 13.15
C LEU A 130 1.72 -11.55 12.99
N ASP A 131 1.75 -12.56 13.86
CA ASP A 131 0.73 -13.60 13.93
C ASP A 131 -0.60 -13.05 14.44
N GLU A 132 -0.57 -12.19 15.45
CA GLU A 132 -1.74 -11.44 15.91
C GLU A 132 -2.31 -10.57 14.79
N ALA A 133 -1.45 -9.84 14.06
CA ALA A 133 -1.86 -9.00 12.94
C ALA A 133 -2.51 -9.80 11.81
N ASN A 134 -2.04 -11.03 11.56
CA ASN A 134 -2.64 -11.96 10.61
C ASN A 134 -4.06 -12.41 10.98
N ASN A 135 -4.48 -12.19 12.22
CA ASN A 135 -5.82 -12.49 12.72
C ASN A 135 -6.75 -11.26 12.73
N PHE A 136 -6.25 -10.06 12.41
CA PHE A 136 -7.07 -8.84 12.40
C PHE A 136 -8.20 -8.89 11.38
N HIS A 137 -8.00 -9.56 10.25
CA HIS A 137 -9.02 -9.65 9.21
C HIS A 137 -8.85 -10.93 8.36
N PRO A 138 -9.93 -11.68 8.06
CA PRO A 138 -9.83 -12.96 7.33
C PRO A 138 -9.26 -12.82 5.92
N ASN A 139 -9.53 -11.71 5.23
CA ASN A 139 -9.13 -11.52 3.82
C ASN A 139 -7.78 -10.79 3.64
N ILE A 140 -7.09 -10.44 4.73
CA ILE A 140 -5.77 -9.79 4.70
C ILE A 140 -4.79 -10.74 5.40
N LYS A 141 -3.73 -11.10 4.70
CA LYS A 141 -2.67 -11.97 5.23
C LYS A 141 -1.32 -11.34 4.91
N LEU A 142 -0.51 -11.20 5.94
CA LEU A 142 0.87 -10.76 5.88
C LEU A 142 1.76 -11.93 5.47
N VAL A 143 2.58 -11.69 4.47
CA VAL A 143 3.77 -12.49 4.18
C VAL A 143 4.96 -11.69 4.70
N ARG A 144 5.74 -12.29 5.60
CA ARG A 144 6.84 -11.61 6.29
C ARG A 144 8.20 -12.15 5.88
N GLN A 145 9.16 -11.24 5.77
CA GLN A 145 10.58 -11.55 5.67
C GLN A 145 11.31 -10.75 6.74
N ILE A 146 11.92 -11.45 7.69
CA ILE A 146 12.62 -10.83 8.82
C ILE A 146 14.10 -11.16 8.73
N GLY A 147 14.94 -10.17 8.92
CA GLY A 147 16.38 -10.37 8.93
C GLY A 147 17.15 -9.07 9.11
N ARG A 148 18.46 -9.20 9.31
CA ARG A 148 19.38 -8.06 9.33
C ARG A 148 19.51 -7.40 7.96
N SER A 149 19.28 -8.15 6.90
CA SER A 149 19.26 -7.69 5.52
C SER A 149 17.99 -8.20 4.86
N VAL A 150 17.13 -7.30 4.38
CA VAL A 150 15.86 -7.66 3.74
C VAL A 150 15.67 -6.86 2.46
N PRO A 151 15.24 -7.50 1.36
CA PRO A 151 14.80 -6.79 0.19
C PRO A 151 13.44 -6.15 0.46
N PHE A 152 13.30 -4.89 0.09
CA PHE A 152 12.03 -4.18 0.07
C PHE A 152 11.93 -3.44 -1.27
N LEU A 153 11.01 -3.91 -2.11
CA LEU A 153 10.86 -3.45 -3.50
C LEU A 153 12.16 -3.64 -4.30
N ASP A 154 12.75 -2.53 -4.76
CA ASP A 154 13.98 -2.45 -5.55
C ASP A 154 15.23 -2.14 -4.71
N VAL A 155 15.09 -2.17 -3.37
CA VAL A 155 16.15 -1.79 -2.43
C VAL A 155 16.46 -2.96 -1.49
N LEU A 156 17.74 -3.26 -1.30
CA LEU A 156 18.21 -4.13 -0.24
C LEU A 156 18.56 -3.25 0.97
N ILE A 157 17.84 -3.45 2.06
CA ILE A 157 18.04 -2.70 3.30
C ILE A 157 18.86 -3.59 4.25
N GLU A 158 20.04 -3.14 4.67
CA GLU A 158 20.90 -3.83 5.64
C GLU A 158 21.07 -2.98 6.90
N ASN A 159 20.78 -3.57 8.07
CA ASN A 159 21.09 -3.02 9.37
C ASN A 159 22.53 -3.34 9.79
N ARG A 160 23.38 -2.31 9.83
CA ARG A 160 24.76 -2.36 10.31
C ARG A 160 24.84 -1.74 11.71
N LYS A 161 24.63 -2.56 12.74
CA LYS A 161 24.75 -2.16 14.16
C LYS A 161 23.93 -0.91 14.51
N GLY A 162 22.67 -0.87 14.06
CA GLY A 162 21.75 0.25 14.28
C GLY A 162 21.76 1.31 13.18
N THR A 163 22.66 1.21 12.20
CA THR A 163 22.65 2.09 11.03
C THR A 163 22.07 1.35 9.82
N LEU A 164 20.98 1.87 9.24
CA LEU A 164 20.42 1.33 8.01
C LEU A 164 21.23 1.80 6.81
N THR A 165 21.67 0.84 6.00
CA THR A 165 22.32 1.06 4.71
C THR A 165 21.47 0.47 3.59
N THR A 166 21.47 1.10 2.43
CA THR A 166 20.66 0.68 1.29
C THR A 166 21.55 0.42 0.07
N SER A 167 21.18 -0.57 -0.72
CA SER A 167 21.78 -0.87 -2.02
C SER A 167 20.71 -1.32 -3.01
N VAL A 168 21.03 -1.38 -4.30
CA VAL A 168 20.06 -1.83 -5.32
C VAL A 168 19.83 -3.33 -5.17
N TYR A 169 18.55 -3.72 -5.13
CA TYR A 169 18.13 -5.12 -5.15
C TYR A 169 17.47 -5.46 -6.48
N HIS A 170 17.88 -6.57 -7.10
CA HIS A 170 17.22 -7.13 -8.28
C HIS A 170 16.59 -8.46 -7.89
N LYS A 171 15.27 -8.58 -8.07
CA LYS A 171 14.58 -9.86 -7.88
C LYS A 171 15.11 -10.86 -8.92
N GLU A 172 15.33 -12.10 -8.53
CA GLU A 172 15.85 -13.14 -9.45
C GLU A 172 14.94 -13.34 -10.68
N ALA A 173 13.63 -13.13 -10.51
CA ALA A 173 12.63 -13.19 -11.58
C ALA A 173 12.40 -11.83 -12.29
N ALA A 174 13.25 -10.82 -12.05
CA ALA A 174 13.12 -9.54 -12.73
C ALA A 174 13.58 -9.67 -14.18
N GLU A 175 12.63 -9.89 -15.08
CA GLU A 175 12.86 -9.65 -16.50
C GLU A 175 12.97 -8.14 -16.75
N PRO A 176 13.85 -7.68 -17.65
CA PRO A 176 13.91 -6.29 -18.05
C PRO A 176 12.67 -5.97 -18.90
N TYR A 177 11.52 -5.81 -18.25
CA TYR A 177 10.28 -5.49 -18.93
C TYR A 177 10.29 -4.03 -19.32
N VAL A 178 10.58 -3.77 -20.59
CA VAL A 178 10.38 -2.47 -21.22
C VAL A 178 8.96 -2.46 -21.79
N VAL A 179 8.24 -1.37 -21.55
CA VAL A 179 6.91 -1.17 -22.15
C VAL A 179 7.05 -1.28 -23.68
N PRO A 180 6.35 -2.21 -24.35
CA PRO A 180 6.46 -2.37 -25.80
C PRO A 180 6.09 -1.08 -26.51
N PHE A 181 6.92 -0.58 -27.42
CA PHE A 181 6.69 0.72 -28.08
C PHE A 181 5.34 0.82 -28.81
N GLY A 182 4.79 -0.31 -29.27
CA GLY A 182 3.47 -0.38 -29.89
C GLY A 182 2.29 -0.41 -28.93
N SER A 183 2.50 -0.35 -27.61
CA SER A 183 1.40 -0.28 -26.64
C SER A 183 0.75 1.11 -26.64
N ASP A 184 -0.53 1.17 -26.27
CA ASP A 184 -1.28 2.43 -26.16
C ASP A 184 -0.95 3.14 -24.83
N HIS A 185 0.31 3.49 -24.65
CA HIS A 185 0.78 4.22 -23.47
C HIS A 185 1.20 5.63 -23.86
N PRO A 186 0.99 6.64 -23.01
CA PRO A 186 1.47 7.98 -23.29
C PRO A 186 2.99 8.03 -23.49
N GLY A 187 3.46 8.89 -24.41
CA GLY A 187 4.88 9.03 -24.74
C GLY A 187 5.83 9.24 -23.55
N HIS A 188 5.34 9.87 -22.47
CA HIS A 188 6.13 10.08 -21.25
C HIS A 188 6.41 8.79 -20.48
N VAL A 189 5.53 7.78 -20.55
CA VAL A 189 5.71 6.50 -19.85
C VAL A 189 6.94 5.78 -20.40
N PHE A 190 7.08 5.71 -21.73
CA PHE A 190 8.25 5.10 -22.38
C PHE A 190 9.57 5.79 -21.98
N ARG A 191 9.61 7.12 -22.03
CA ARG A 191 10.79 7.90 -21.62
C ARG A 191 11.13 7.65 -20.15
N ASN A 192 10.13 7.72 -19.28
CA ASN A 192 10.31 7.51 -17.85
C ASN A 192 10.84 6.10 -17.55
N THR A 193 10.43 5.05 -18.28
CA THR A 193 10.98 3.70 -18.10
C THR A 193 12.50 3.68 -18.32
N VAL A 194 12.97 4.32 -19.41
CA VAL A 194 14.41 4.39 -19.74
C VAL A 194 15.15 5.29 -18.74
N ASP A 195 14.63 6.49 -18.48
CA ASP A 195 15.25 7.47 -17.59
C ASP A 195 15.39 6.92 -16.17
N THR A 196 14.38 6.19 -15.69
CA THR A 196 14.42 5.54 -14.37
C THR A 196 15.50 4.46 -14.31
N ALA A 197 15.60 3.63 -15.34
CA ALA A 197 16.61 2.58 -15.41
C ALA A 197 18.05 3.15 -15.43
N ILE A 198 18.29 4.19 -16.25
CA ILE A 198 19.59 4.87 -16.32
C ILE A 198 19.90 5.55 -14.99
N THR A 199 18.95 6.30 -14.43
CA THR A 199 19.15 6.99 -13.15
C THR A 199 19.49 6.02 -12.03
N ARG A 200 18.84 4.85 -12.02
CA ARG A 200 19.13 3.77 -11.06
C ARG A 200 20.55 3.23 -11.23
N ALA A 201 21.01 3.00 -12.45
CA ALA A 201 22.35 2.49 -12.75
C ALA A 201 23.48 3.50 -12.50
N VAL A 202 23.19 4.81 -12.50
CA VAL A 202 24.19 5.86 -12.23
C VAL A 202 24.31 6.16 -10.75
N ARG A 203 23.19 6.10 -10.00
CA ARG A 203 23.16 6.47 -8.57
C ARG A 203 23.62 5.35 -7.63
N TYR A 204 23.66 4.11 -8.11
CA TYR A 204 24.00 2.91 -7.36
C TYR A 204 24.77 1.94 -8.24
#